data_AF-A0A2K6G7I0-F1
#
_entry.id   AF-A0A2K6G7I0-F1
#
_cell.length_a   1.000
_cell.length_b   1.000
_cell.length_c   1.000
_cell.angle_alpha   90.00
_cell.angle_beta   90.00
_cell.angle_gamma   90.00
#
_symmetry.space_group_name_H-M   'P 1'
#
loop_
_entity.id
_entity.type
_entity.pdbx_description
1 polymer ?
#
loop_
_entity_poly.entity_id
_entity_poly.type
_entity_poly.pdbx_seq_one_letter_code
_entity_poly.pdbx_strand_id
1 'polypeptide(L)' 'MAMRSVLVVLVVLVLLSYVPPVRSGPNIYIARIFASCWRLKGSCKTRCDSKEVYHILCNTANLCCIEKKHLPILVGK' A
#
# COMPACT_ATOMS: atom_id res chain seq x y z
N MET A 1 -10.92 -36.62 34.18
CA MET A 1 -9.83 -35.63 34.13
C MET A 1 -9.34 -35.31 32.71
N ALA A 2 -9.41 -36.26 31.76
CA ALA A 2 -8.92 -36.08 30.37
C ALA A 2 -9.56 -34.90 29.60
N MET A 3 -10.90 -34.73 29.67
CA MET A 3 -11.61 -33.71 28.88
C MET A 3 -11.25 -32.26 29.28
N ARG A 4 -11.01 -31.99 30.57
CA ARG A 4 -10.55 -30.68 31.05
C ARG A 4 -9.14 -30.35 30.55
N SER A 5 -8.26 -31.36 30.51
CA SER A 5 -6.89 -31.18 30.00
C SER A 5 -6.88 -30.85 28.51
N VAL A 6 -7.76 -31.51 27.72
CA VAL A 6 -7.89 -31.24 26.28
C VAL A 6 -8.39 -29.82 26.02
N LEU A 7 -9.38 -29.35 26.78
CA LEU A 7 -9.89 -27.97 26.67
C LEU A 7 -8.82 -26.92 26.98
N VAL A 8 -8.00 -27.15 28.01
CA VAL A 8 -6.90 -26.23 28.37
C VAL A 8 -5.86 -26.16 27.26
N VAL A 9 -5.47 -27.31 26.68
CA VAL A 9 -4.53 -27.35 25.55
C VAL A 9 -5.09 -26.59 24.34
N LEU A 10 -6.37 -26.77 24.02
CA LEU A 10 -7.03 -26.02 22.94
C LEU A 10 -7.01 -24.51 23.19
N VAL A 11 -7.34 -24.06 24.41
CA VAL A 11 -7.31 -22.64 24.76
C VAL A 11 -5.90 -22.07 24.63
N VAL A 12 -4.88 -22.79 25.08
CA VAL A 12 -3.48 -22.37 24.94
C VAL A 12 -3.06 -22.26 23.47
N LEU A 13 -3.43 -23.23 22.63
CA LEU A 13 -3.15 -23.18 21.19
C LEU A 13 -3.87 -22.02 20.50
N VAL A 14 -5.10 -21.71 20.88
CA VAL A 14 -5.85 -20.55 20.36
C VAL A 14 -5.18 -19.24 20.77
N LEU A 15 -4.73 -19.11 22.02
CA LEU A 15 -4.03 -17.92 22.50
C LEU A 15 -2.66 -17.74 21.81
N LEU A 16 -1.93 -18.82 21.54
CA LEU A 16 -0.65 -18.77 20.83
C LEU A 16 -0.79 -18.49 19.33
N SER A 17 -1.90 -18.92 18.72
CA SER A 17 -2.23 -18.64 17.31
C SER A 17 -2.92 -17.29 17.11
N TYR A 18 -3.33 -16.63 18.20
CA TYR A 18 -3.83 -15.26 18.18
C TYR A 18 -2.67 -14.30 17.89
N VAL A 19 -2.33 -14.18 16.61
CA VAL A 19 -1.55 -13.06 16.11
C VAL A 19 -2.51 -11.87 16.13
N PRO A 20 -2.37 -10.90 17.07
CA PRO A 20 -3.18 -9.71 17.01
C PRO A 20 -2.99 -9.10 15.61
N PRO A 21 -4.05 -8.66 14.92
CA PRO A 21 -3.93 -7.98 13.65
C PRO A 21 -3.24 -6.64 13.93
N VAL A 22 -1.92 -6.67 14.07
CA VAL A 22 -1.14 -5.46 14.17
C VAL A 22 -1.30 -4.83 12.81
N ARG A 23 -1.86 -3.62 12.76
CA ARG A 23 -1.79 -2.75 11.59
C ARG A 23 -0.34 -2.29 11.37
N SER A 24 0.62 -3.21 11.43
CA SER A 24 2.01 -3.02 11.03
C SER A 24 2.08 -2.97 9.51
N GLY A 25 1.33 -2.04 8.92
CA GLY A 25 1.68 -1.52 7.62
C GLY A 25 2.98 -0.72 7.74
N PRO A 26 3.73 -0.55 6.64
CA PRO A 26 4.86 0.36 6.63
C PRO A 26 4.44 1.73 7.19
N ASN A 27 5.31 2.33 8.00
CA ASN A 27 5.09 3.64 8.59
C ASN A 27 4.59 4.62 7.52
N ILE A 28 3.56 5.41 7.83
CA ILE A 28 2.89 6.30 6.86
C ILE A 28 3.86 7.27 6.18
N TYR A 29 4.93 7.66 6.87
CA TYR A 29 6.01 8.48 6.31
C TYR A 29 6.83 7.72 5.26
N ILE A 30 7.18 6.46 5.53
CA ILE A 30 7.92 5.59 4.61
C ILE A 30 7.03 5.28 3.40
N ALA A 31 5.78 4.89 3.64
CA ALA A 31 4.81 4.60 2.58
C ALA A 31 4.62 5.81 1.64
N ARG A 32 4.63 7.04 2.17
CA ARG A 32 4.51 8.26 1.37
C ARG A 32 5.75 8.54 0.51
N ILE A 33 6.95 8.29 1.03
CA ILE A 33 8.22 8.50 0.29
C ILE A 33 8.35 7.49 -0.86
N PHE A 34 7.94 6.24 -0.63
CA PHE A 34 8.00 5.17 -1.62
C PHE A 34 6.69 5.01 -2.42
N ALA A 35 5.77 5.97 -2.34
CA ALA A 35 4.54 5.98 -3.12
C ALA A 35 4.83 6.31 -4.58
N SER A 36 5.30 5.30 -5.29
CA SER A 36 5.56 5.36 -6.72
C SER A 36 4.37 4.81 -7.50
N CYS A 37 4.19 5.31 -8.71
CA CYS A 37 3.21 4.82 -9.66
C CYS A 37 3.86 4.63 -11.03
N TRP A 38 3.10 4.10 -11.99
CA TRP A 38 3.58 3.92 -13.37
C TRP A 38 4.93 3.17 -13.47
N ARG A 39 5.04 1.99 -12.84
CA ARG A 39 6.28 1.19 -12.80
C ARG A 39 7.51 2.00 -12.34
N LEU A 40 7.39 2.72 -11.23
CA LEU A 40 8.45 3.57 -10.65
C LEU A 40 8.83 4.80 -11.47
N LYS A 41 8.13 5.10 -12.58
CA LYS A 41 8.38 6.29 -13.42
C LYS A 41 7.51 7.49 -13.03
N GLY A 42 6.53 7.29 -12.15
CA GLY A 42 5.68 8.34 -11.62
C GLY A 42 5.70 8.37 -10.09
N SER A 43 5.28 9.50 -9.53
CA SER A 43 5.20 9.73 -8.09
C SER A 43 3.78 10.10 -7.69
N CYS A 44 3.33 9.58 -6.54
CA CYS A 44 2.04 9.92 -5.97
C CYS A 44 2.13 11.22 -5.16
N LYS A 45 1.49 12.28 -5.63
CA LYS A 45 1.51 13.62 -5.01
C LYS A 45 0.08 14.15 -4.85
N THR A 46 -0.14 15.13 -3.98
CA THR A 46 -1.46 15.78 -3.85
C THR A 46 -1.80 16.64 -5.06
N ARG A 47 -0.79 17.20 -5.73
CA ARG A 47 -0.90 17.94 -7.00
C ARG A 47 0.31 17.63 -7.88
N CYS A 48 0.08 17.54 -9.19
CA CYS A 48 1.15 17.37 -10.17
C CYS A 48 1.80 18.71 -10.51
N ASP A 49 3.09 18.67 -10.81
CA ASP A 49 3.80 19.86 -11.32
C ASP A 49 3.36 20.20 -12.75
N SER A 50 3.63 21.42 -13.20
CA SER A 50 3.42 21.92 -14.56
C SER A 50 4.04 21.04 -15.66
N LYS A 51 5.16 20.37 -15.35
CA LYS A 51 5.89 19.48 -16.28
C LYS A 51 5.42 18.02 -16.23
N GLU A 52 4.59 17.69 -15.24
CA GLU A 52 4.03 16.36 -15.03
C GLU A 52 2.61 16.29 -15.60
N VAL A 53 2.19 15.10 -15.98
CA VAL A 53 0.85 14.81 -16.47
C VAL A 53 0.17 13.91 -15.45
N TYR A 54 -1.09 14.25 -15.15
CA TYR A 54 -1.96 13.40 -14.36
C TYR A 54 -2.31 12.13 -15.14
N HIS A 55 -2.15 10.98 -14.50
CA HIS A 55 -2.49 9.69 -15.11
C HIS A 55 -3.63 8.95 -14.39
N ILE A 56 -3.55 8.80 -13.06
CA ILE A 56 -4.54 8.07 -12.26
C ILE A 56 -4.48 8.52 -10.79
N LEU A 57 -5.49 8.19 -9.97
CA LEU A 57 -5.44 8.35 -8.51
C LEU A 57 -4.64 7.21 -7.87
N CYS A 58 -3.68 7.55 -7.00
CA CYS A 58 -2.96 6.57 -6.19
C CYS A 58 -3.74 6.17 -4.92
N ASN A 59 -4.50 7.10 -4.36
CA ASN A 59 -5.38 6.90 -3.20
C ASN A 59 -6.48 7.97 -3.21
N THR A 60 -7.25 8.10 -2.13
CA THR A 60 -8.36 9.07 -2.01
C THR A 60 -7.98 10.54 -2.23
N ALA A 61 -6.73 10.93 -1.95
CA ALA A 61 -6.29 12.33 -2.05
C ALA A 61 -5.00 12.54 -2.87
N ASN A 62 -4.37 11.46 -3.37
CA ASN A 62 -3.10 11.53 -4.08
C ASN A 62 -3.27 11.14 -5.55
N LEU A 63 -2.70 11.96 -6.43
CA LEU A 63 -2.63 11.82 -7.87
C LEU A 63 -1.30 11.17 -8.26
N CYS A 64 -1.33 10.26 -9.22
CA CYS A 64 -0.15 9.75 -9.92
C CYS A 64 0.28 10.77 -10.97
N CYS A 65 1.45 11.36 -10.73
CA CYS A 65 2.05 12.36 -11.58
C CYS A 65 3.26 11.76 -12.30
N ILE A 66 3.28 11.88 -13.64
CA ILE A 66 4.31 11.29 -14.49
C ILE A 66 4.92 12.39 -15.36
N GLU A 67 6.25 12.45 -15.45
CA GLU A 67 6.89 13.35 -16.40
C GLU A 67 6.58 12.95 -17.86
N LYS A 68 6.32 13.93 -18.72
CA LYS A 68 5.98 13.71 -20.14
C LYS A 68 6.95 12.79 -20.88
N LYS A 69 8.25 12.82 -20.53
CA LYS A 69 9.31 11.97 -21.10
C LYS A 69 9.11 10.46 -20.86
N HIS A 70 8.32 10.09 -19.86
CA HIS A 70 8.06 8.69 -19.48
C HIS A 70 6.73 8.16 -20.00
N LEU A 71 5.89 9.04 -20.56
CA LEU A 71 4.70 8.61 -21.26
C LEU A 71 5.08 8.08 -22.65
N PRO A 72 4.41 7.02 -23.11
CA PRO A 72 4.52 6.64 -24.52
C PRO A 72 4.03 7.81 -25.38
N ILE A 73 4.65 7.98 -26.54
CA ILE A 73 4.17 8.92 -27.55
C ILE A 73 2.75 8.47 -27.90
N LEU A 74 1.74 9.26 -27.53
CA LEU A 74 0.37 9.01 -27.91
C LEU A 74 0.27 9.25 -29.42
N VAL A 75 0.47 8.20 -30.21
CA VAL A 75 0.20 8.19 -31.65
C VAL A 75 -1.31 8.07 -31.81
N GLY A 76 -2.03 9.18 -31.56
CA GLY A 76 -3.48 9.15 -31.44
C GLY A 76 -4.12 10.53 -31.36
N LYS A 77 -4.01 11.25 -32.48
CA LYS A 77 -4.83 12.38 -32.95
C LYS A 77 -4.84 13.68 -32.13
#